data_AF-A0A3D0G1C9-F1
#
_entry.id   AF-A0A3D0G1C9-F1
#
_cell.length_a   1.000
_cell.length_b   1.000
_cell.length_c   1.000
_cell.angle_alpha   90.00
_cell.angle_beta   90.00
_cell.angle_gamma   90.00
#
_symmetry.space_group_name_H-M   'P 1'
#
loop_
_entity.id
_entity.type
_entity.pdbx_description
1 polymer ?
#
loop_
_entity_poly.entity_id
_entity_poly.type
_entity_poly.pdbx_seq_one_letter_code
_entity_poly.pdbx_strand_id
1 'polypeptide(L)'
;MALDGLLMHRIVAELELEVPTKIHKIYNLSENEVLFHLRSAKSRKNLLVSLHSVYNRIQFSDRVYTTPEEPSHFVMLLRKHCEDGWITELKQLGLDRVVKMTVMQRNDLGDSVTHTLYIELMGKYANLILVDDTGKIVDALKRIPPFENTKRTIQPG
;
A
#
# COMPACT_ATOMS: atom_id res chain seq x y z
N MET A 1 -12.72 -12.41 -14.00
CA MET A 1 -13.70 -11.51 -13.36
C MET A 1 -13.00 -10.21 -13.02
N ALA A 2 -13.61 -9.06 -13.31
CA ALA A 2 -13.06 -7.79 -12.88
C ALA A 2 -13.25 -7.65 -11.37
N LEU A 3 -12.22 -7.17 -10.66
CA LEU A 3 -12.34 -6.78 -9.25
C LEU A 3 -13.36 -5.62 -9.18
N ASP A 4 -14.50 -5.86 -8.53
CA ASP A 4 -15.54 -4.88 -8.25
C ASP A 4 -15.54 -4.47 -6.77
N GLY A 5 -16.32 -3.45 -6.42
CA GLY A 5 -16.37 -2.91 -5.06
C GLY A 5 -16.91 -3.89 -4.01
N LEU A 6 -17.79 -4.83 -4.40
CA LEU A 6 -18.39 -5.78 -3.47
C LEU A 6 -17.43 -6.92 -3.15
N LEU A 7 -16.74 -7.45 -4.16
CA LEU A 7 -15.67 -8.42 -3.97
C LEU A 7 -14.53 -7.79 -3.14
N MET A 8 -14.22 -6.52 -3.42
CA MET A 8 -13.23 -5.77 -2.64
C MET A 8 -13.61 -5.68 -1.17
N HIS A 9 -14.88 -5.44 -0.85
CA HIS A 9 -15.37 -5.39 0.53
C HIS A 9 -15.09 -6.70 1.29
N ARG A 10 -15.34 -7.85 0.65
CA ARG A 10 -15.06 -9.16 1.25
C ARG A 10 -13.57 -9.38 1.44
N ILE A 11 -12.76 -9.07 0.43
CA ILE A 11 -11.30 -9.19 0.52
C ILE A 11 -10.76 -8.32 1.66
N VAL A 12 -11.14 -7.04 1.71
CA VAL A 12 -10.70 -6.11 2.75
C VAL A 12 -11.12 -6.59 4.13
N ALA A 13 -12.34 -7.09 4.30
CA ALA A 13 -12.81 -7.64 5.57
C ALA A 13 -11.95 -8.82 6.04
N GLU A 14 -11.49 -9.70 5.14
CA GLU A 14 -10.58 -10.78 5.48
C GLU A 14 -9.18 -10.27 5.88
N LEU A 15 -8.67 -9.25 5.17
CA LEU A 15 -7.38 -8.63 5.46
C LEU A 15 -7.38 -7.88 6.79
N GLU A 16 -8.50 -7.25 7.13
CA GLU A 16 -8.70 -6.47 8.37
C GLU A 16 -8.58 -7.35 9.62
N LEU A 17 -8.89 -8.65 9.54
CA LEU A 17 -8.77 -9.59 10.66
C LEU A 17 -7.34 -9.76 11.18
N GLU A 18 -6.32 -9.48 10.36
CA GLU A 18 -4.92 -9.52 10.77
C GLU A 18 -4.45 -8.19 11.38
N VAL A 19 -5.26 -7.12 11.33
CA VAL A 19 -4.93 -5.80 11.89
C VAL A 19 -5.33 -5.76 13.39
N PRO A 20 -4.50 -5.22 14.30
CA PRO A 20 -3.21 -4.59 14.04
C PRO A 20 -2.07 -5.59 13.82
N THR A 21 -1.19 -5.29 12.86
CA THR A 21 -0.01 -6.09 12.55
C THR A 21 1.18 -5.21 12.17
N LYS A 22 2.40 -5.70 12.42
CA LYS A 22 3.63 -4.95 12.16
C LYS A 22 4.12 -5.22 10.74
N ILE A 23 4.52 -4.18 10.02
CA ILE A 23 5.25 -4.30 8.76
C ILE A 23 6.71 -4.60 9.11
N HIS A 24 7.18 -5.80 8.77
CA HIS A 24 8.56 -6.21 9.03
C HIS A 24 9.51 -5.83 7.90
N LYS A 25 9.09 -6.05 6.65
CA LYS A 25 9.87 -5.72 5.44
C LYS A 25 8.93 -5.32 4.30
N ILE A 26 9.41 -4.46 3.41
CA ILE A 26 8.71 -4.06 2.19
C ILE A 26 9.62 -4.34 0.98
N TYR A 27 9.09 -5.01 -0.04
CA TYR A 27 9.84 -5.35 -1.26
C TYR A 27 9.06 -4.94 -2.51
N ASN A 28 9.78 -4.64 -3.59
CA ASN A 28 9.20 -4.75 -4.92
C ASN A 28 9.32 -6.20 -5.38
N LEU A 29 8.31 -6.68 -6.09
CA LEU A 29 8.40 -7.92 -6.88
C LEU A 29 8.55 -7.61 -8.36
N SER A 30 7.96 -6.49 -8.79
CA SER A 30 8.10 -5.92 -10.13
C SER A 30 7.86 -4.41 -10.04
N GLU A 31 7.86 -3.73 -11.18
CA GLU A 31 7.55 -2.29 -11.26
C GLU A 31 6.15 -1.93 -10.73
N ASN A 32 5.21 -2.89 -10.73
CA ASN A 32 3.81 -2.66 -10.36
C ASN A 32 3.35 -3.49 -9.16
N GLU A 33 4.26 -4.19 -8.47
CA GLU A 33 3.90 -5.11 -7.40
C GLU A 33 4.77 -4.88 -6.17
N VAL A 34 4.11 -4.60 -5.05
CA VAL A 34 4.75 -4.39 -3.75
C VAL A 34 4.32 -5.50 -2.80
N LEU A 35 5.29 -6.08 -2.10
CA LEU A 35 5.08 -7.12 -1.11
C LEU A 35 5.41 -6.59 0.28
N PHE A 36 4.45 -6.66 1.19
CA PHE A 36 4.63 -6.35 2.60
C PHE A 36 4.74 -7.65 3.38
N HIS A 37 5.89 -7.88 4.01
CA HIS A 37 6.03 -8.96 4.99
C HIS A 37 5.48 -8.45 6.31
N LEU A 38 4.37 -9.04 6.75
CA LEU A 38 3.68 -8.68 7.98
C LEU A 38 4.00 -9.69 9.06
N ARG A 39 4.12 -9.19 10.29
CA ARG A 39 4.39 -10.01 11.47
C ARG A 39 3.49 -9.54 12.61
N SER A 40 2.67 -10.47 13.09
CA SER A 40 1.97 -10.34 14.36
C SER A 40 2.62 -11.27 15.40
N ALA A 41 2.13 -11.23 16.64
CA ALA A 41 2.55 -12.17 17.67
C ALA A 41 2.19 -13.63 17.32
N LYS A 42 1.17 -13.85 16.48
CA LYS A 42 0.57 -15.15 16.18
C LYS A 42 0.85 -15.66 14.77
N SER A 43 1.14 -14.76 13.82
CA SER A 43 1.21 -15.07 12.39
C SER A 43 2.33 -14.30 11.68
N ARG A 44 2.84 -14.92 10.60
CA ARG A 44 3.61 -14.23 9.56
C ARG A 44 2.79 -14.35 8.27
N LYS A 45 2.55 -13.23 7.61
CA LYS A 45 1.72 -13.15 6.41
C LYS A 45 2.43 -12.26 5.40
N ASN A 46 2.34 -12.58 4.12
CA ASN A 46 2.82 -11.69 3.07
C ASN A 46 1.62 -11.06 2.37
N LEU A 47 1.50 -9.75 2.43
CA LEU A 47 0.45 -8.99 1.75
C LEU A 47 1.00 -8.50 0.41
N LEU A 48 0.46 -9.03 -0.68
CA LEU A 48 0.77 -8.60 -2.04
C LEU A 48 -0.20 -7.51 -2.46
N VAL A 49 0.35 -6.38 -2.91
CA VAL A 49 -0.39 -5.31 -3.60
C VAL A 49 0.08 -5.26 -5.04
N SER A 50 -0.76 -5.73 -5.96
CA SER A 50 -0.51 -5.66 -7.40
C SER A 50 -1.31 -4.52 -8.00
N LEU A 51 -0.63 -3.65 -8.75
CA LEU A 51 -1.15 -2.44 -9.37
C LEU A 51 -1.05 -2.53 -10.91
N HIS A 52 -0.98 -3.77 -11.40
CA HIS A 52 -0.98 -4.06 -12.82
C HIS A 52 -2.28 -3.59 -13.49
N SER A 53 -2.18 -3.06 -14.70
CA SER A 53 -3.30 -2.46 -15.44
C SER A 53 -4.49 -3.43 -15.63
N VAL A 54 -4.20 -4.73 -15.70
CA VAL A 54 -5.20 -5.80 -15.92
C VAL A 54 -5.44 -6.65 -14.66
N TYR A 55 -4.41 -6.93 -13.87
CA TYR A 55 -4.43 -7.94 -12.79
C TYR A 55 -4.28 -7.34 -11.39
N ASN A 56 -4.61 -6.06 -11.24
CA ASN A 56 -4.56 -5.38 -9.95
C ASN A 56 -5.40 -6.12 -8.92
N ARG A 57 -4.85 -6.27 -7.72
CA ARG A 57 -5.46 -6.98 -6.59
C ARG A 57 -4.66 -6.72 -5.34
N ILE A 58 -5.31 -6.96 -4.20
CA ILE A 58 -4.67 -7.06 -2.90
C ILE A 58 -5.01 -8.44 -2.30
N GLN A 59 -4.03 -9.13 -1.74
CA GLN A 59 -4.25 -10.46 -1.17
C GLN A 59 -3.12 -10.86 -0.23
N PHE A 60 -3.40 -11.77 0.70
CA PHE A 60 -2.33 -12.57 1.30
C PHE A 60 -1.78 -13.59 0.30
N SER A 61 -0.50 -13.94 0.44
CA SER A 61 0.15 -14.93 -0.40
C SER A 61 1.18 -15.75 0.39
N ASP A 62 1.10 -17.06 0.23
CA ASP A 62 2.07 -18.02 0.78
C ASP A 62 3.12 -18.42 -0.26
N ARG A 63 3.15 -17.77 -1.42
CA ARG A 63 4.14 -18.04 -2.46
C ARG A 63 5.50 -17.50 -2.07
N VAL A 64 6.55 -18.19 -2.53
CA VAL A 64 7.92 -17.67 -2.50
C VAL A 64 8.10 -16.76 -3.72
N TYR A 65 8.59 -15.56 -3.47
CA TYR A 65 8.83 -14.56 -4.51
C TYR A 65 10.32 -14.26 -4.61
N THR A 66 10.80 -14.09 -5.84
CA THR A 66 12.09 -13.46 -6.11
C THR A 66 11.93 -11.95 -6.08
N THR A 67 12.84 -11.28 -5.39
CA THR A 67 12.89 -9.81 -5.34
C THR A 67 14.02 -9.32 -6.25
N PRO A 68 13.85 -8.22 -6.98
CA PRO A 68 14.95 -7.61 -7.72
C PRO A 68 16.05 -7.17 -6.75
N GLU A 69 17.29 -7.11 -7.23
CA GLU A 69 18.44 -6.71 -6.41
C GLU A 69 18.31 -5.25 -5.94
N GLU A 70 17.82 -4.37 -6.82
CA GLU A 70 17.64 -2.95 -6.51
C GLU A 70 16.15 -2.61 -6.32
N PRO A 71 15.74 -2.08 -5.15
CA PRO A 71 14.39 -1.59 -4.94
C PRO A 71 14.14 -0.28 -5.70
N SER A 72 12.88 0.00 -6.03
CA SER A 72 12.52 1.29 -6.64
C SER A 72 12.58 2.42 -5.60
N HIS A 73 12.77 3.64 -6.07
CA HIS A 73 12.75 4.84 -5.22
C HIS A 73 11.50 4.92 -4.34
N PHE A 74 10.33 4.59 -4.90
CA PHE A 74 9.08 4.60 -4.15
C PHE A 74 9.09 3.60 -2.98
N VAL A 75 9.57 2.37 -3.21
CA VAL A 75 9.70 1.39 -2.10
C VAL A 75 10.72 1.84 -1.08
N MET A 76 11.81 2.50 -1.47
CA MET A 76 12.76 3.06 -0.49
C MET A 76 12.08 4.10 0.43
N LEU A 77 11.20 4.94 -0.11
CA LEU A 77 10.39 5.86 0.70
C LEU A 77 9.40 5.11 1.59
N LEU A 78 8.69 4.10 1.06
CA LEU A 78 7.83 3.24 1.89
C LEU A 78 8.62 2.63 3.05
N ARG A 79 9.85 2.16 2.82
CA ARG A 79 10.69 1.61 3.89
C ARG A 79 11.00 2.65 4.96
N LYS A 80 11.40 3.86 4.56
CA LYS A 80 11.69 4.96 5.49
C LYS A 80 10.49 5.33 6.38
N HIS A 81 9.28 5.31 5.82
CA HIS A 81 8.06 5.85 6.46
C HIS A 81 7.10 4.79 7.02
N CYS A 82 7.27 3.51 6.67
CA CYS A 82 6.31 2.46 7.01
C CYS A 82 6.97 1.16 7.50
N GLU A 83 8.24 0.89 7.21
CA GLU A 83 8.91 -0.31 7.73
C GLU A 83 9.03 -0.21 9.26
N ASP A 84 8.87 -1.34 9.94
CA ASP A 84 8.69 -1.43 11.39
C ASP A 84 7.50 -0.66 11.97
N GLY A 85 6.66 -0.05 11.13
CA GLY A 85 5.38 0.54 11.51
C GLY A 85 4.31 -0.52 11.77
N TRP A 86 3.26 -0.10 12.47
CA TRP A 86 2.07 -0.89 12.71
C TRP A 86 0.97 -0.47 11.75
N ILE A 87 0.45 -1.42 10.96
CA ILE A 87 -0.84 -1.22 10.31
C ILE A 87 -1.88 -1.22 11.43
N THR A 88 -2.54 -0.09 11.61
CA THR A 88 -3.55 0.14 12.67
C THR A 88 -4.96 0.11 12.12
N GLU A 89 -5.13 0.36 10.83
CA GLU A 89 -6.42 0.33 10.14
C GLU A 89 -6.20 -0.13 8.69
N LEU A 90 -7.10 -0.96 8.18
CA LEU A 90 -7.16 -1.32 6.77
C LEU A 90 -8.64 -1.39 6.36
N LYS A 91 -9.10 -0.42 5.57
CA LYS A 91 -10.52 -0.28 5.23
C LYS A 91 -10.74 0.12 3.79
N GLN A 92 -11.88 -0.29 3.24
CA GLN A 92 -12.36 0.18 1.94
C GLN A 92 -13.01 1.56 2.11
N LEU A 93 -12.82 2.45 1.13
CA LEU A 93 -13.55 3.72 1.08
C LEU A 93 -14.89 3.51 0.38
N GLY A 94 -15.98 3.53 1.16
CA GLY A 94 -17.34 3.31 0.64
C GLY A 94 -17.46 1.95 -0.04
N LEU A 95 -17.96 1.95 -1.28
CA LEU A 95 -18.01 0.77 -2.17
C LEU A 95 -17.05 0.91 -3.35
N ASP A 96 -16.08 1.84 -3.27
CA ASP A 96 -15.08 2.05 -4.31
C ASP A 96 -13.93 1.06 -4.19
N ARG A 97 -13.15 0.94 -5.27
CA ARG A 97 -11.97 0.06 -5.33
C ARG A 97 -10.73 0.75 -4.77
N VAL A 98 -10.88 1.37 -3.60
CA VAL A 98 -9.82 2.09 -2.89
C VAL A 98 -9.72 1.57 -1.46
N VAL A 99 -8.54 1.11 -1.08
CA VAL A 99 -8.22 0.76 0.31
C VAL A 99 -7.42 1.87 0.92
N LYS A 100 -7.84 2.28 2.11
CA LYS A 100 -7.05 3.09 3.02
C LYS A 100 -6.37 2.17 4.02
N MET A 101 -5.04 2.16 4.03
CA MET A 101 -4.22 1.48 5.04
C MET A 101 -3.49 2.53 5.87
N THR A 102 -3.76 2.57 7.17
CA THR A 102 -3.15 3.52 8.10
C THR A 102 -1.98 2.85 8.82
N VAL A 103 -0.80 3.46 8.73
CA VAL A 103 0.44 2.96 9.32
C VAL A 103 0.95 3.94 10.37
N MET A 104 1.12 3.46 11.59
CA MET A 104 1.70 4.23 12.70
C MET A 104 3.13 3.77 12.95
N GLN A 105 4.08 4.71 12.93
CA GLN A 105 5.50 4.48 13.17
C GLN A 105 5.99 5.45 14.24
N ARG A 106 7.16 5.19 14.84
CA ARG A 106 7.91 6.22 15.55
C ARG A 106 9.02 6.76 14.65
N ASN A 107 9.17 8.08 14.61
CA ASN A 107 10.29 8.72 13.93
C ASN A 107 11.59 8.60 14.73
N ASP A 108 12.68 9.15 14.20
CA ASP A 108 14.01 9.12 14.83
C ASP A 108 14.07 9.89 16.17
N LEU A 109 13.12 10.79 16.42
CA LEU A 109 12.99 11.54 17.67
C LEU A 109 12.12 10.81 18.71
N GLY A 110 11.51 9.68 18.33
CA GLY A 110 10.61 8.88 19.16
C GLY A 110 9.15 9.30 19.11
N ASP A 111 8.79 10.35 18.37
CA ASP A 111 7.41 10.80 18.20
C ASP A 111 6.62 9.81 17.34
N SER A 112 5.34 9.65 17.66
CA SER A 112 4.43 8.83 16.87
C SER A 112 3.99 9.60 15.62
N VAL A 113 4.30 9.06 14.45
CA VAL A 113 3.92 9.61 13.14
C VAL A 113 2.97 8.65 12.45
N THR A 114 1.93 9.19 11.81
CA THR A 114 0.95 8.39 11.06
C THR A 114 1.08 8.69 9.58
N HIS A 115 1.20 7.63 8.78
CA HIS A 115 1.13 7.72 7.33
C HIS A 115 -0.10 6.95 6.84
N THR A 116 -0.65 7.40 5.71
CA THR A 116 -1.76 6.72 5.05
C THR A 116 -1.31 6.24 3.67
N LEU A 117 -1.53 4.95 3.39
CA LEU A 117 -1.41 4.37 2.07
C LEU A 117 -2.79 4.26 1.42
N TYR A 118 -2.98 4.94 0.31
CA TYR A 118 -4.14 4.75 -0.56
C TYR A 118 -3.79 3.78 -1.68
N ILE A 119 -4.46 2.63 -1.68
CA ILE A 119 -4.30 1.56 -2.66
C ILE A 119 -5.50 1.62 -3.60
N GLU A 120 -5.28 2.08 -4.81
CA GLU A 120 -6.30 2.22 -5.85
C GLU A 120 -6.21 1.05 -6.82
N LEU A 121 -7.31 0.29 -6.96
CA LEU A 121 -7.37 -0.91 -7.80
C LEU A 121 -8.32 -0.69 -8.98
N MET A 122 -8.02 0.36 -9.75
CA MET A 122 -8.85 0.84 -10.87
C MET A 122 -8.25 0.52 -12.24
N GLY A 123 -7.74 -0.69 -12.44
CA GLY A 123 -7.21 -1.11 -13.76
C GLY A 123 -5.97 -0.31 -14.15
N LYS A 124 -6.00 0.32 -15.33
CA LYS A 124 -4.91 1.19 -15.81
C LYS A 124 -4.58 2.35 -14.88
N TYR A 125 -5.54 2.78 -14.05
CA TYR A 125 -5.35 3.83 -13.05
C TYR A 125 -4.95 3.29 -11.66
N ALA A 126 -4.68 2.00 -11.54
CA ALA A 126 -4.27 1.43 -10.26
C ALA A 126 -2.98 2.09 -9.77
N ASN A 127 -2.96 2.49 -8.50
CA ASN A 127 -1.87 3.25 -7.91
C ASN A 127 -1.72 2.94 -6.42
N LEU A 128 -0.54 3.24 -5.89
CA LEU A 128 -0.26 3.23 -4.46
C LEU A 128 0.35 4.57 -4.09
N ILE A 129 -0.33 5.28 -3.20
CA ILE A 129 -0.03 6.67 -2.86
C ILE A 129 0.24 6.73 -1.35
N LEU A 130 1.42 7.22 -0.99
CA LEU A 130 1.81 7.46 0.39
C LEU A 130 1.51 8.92 0.73
N VAL A 131 0.77 9.12 1.82
CA VAL A 131 0.32 10.41 2.32
C VAL A 131 0.77 10.57 3.78
N ASP A 132 1.26 11.74 4.14
CA ASP A 132 1.65 12.07 5.51
C ASP A 132 0.44 12.41 6.40
N ASP A 133 0.73 12.73 7.67
CA ASP A 133 -0.27 13.12 8.67
C ASP A 133 -0.93 14.48 8.38
N THR A 134 -0.28 15.33 7.58
CA THR A 134 -0.83 16.61 7.12
C THR A 134 -1.75 16.47 5.90
N GLY A 135 -1.86 15.27 5.35
CA GLY A 135 -2.67 14.99 4.16
C GLY A 135 -1.95 15.28 2.84
N LYS A 136 -0.64 15.51 2.86
CA LYS A 136 0.17 15.76 1.66
C LYS A 136 0.73 14.46 1.10
N ILE A 137 0.86 14.41 -0.23
CA ILE A 137 1.45 13.26 -0.90
C ILE A 137 2.96 13.29 -0.62
N VAL A 138 3.45 12.24 0.03
CA VAL A 138 4.90 12.00 0.18
C VAL A 138 5.45 11.50 -1.14
N ASP A 139 4.81 10.49 -1.71
CA ASP A 139 5.10 9.98 -3.05
C ASP A 139 4.00 9.02 -3.54
N ALA A 140 4.07 8.59 -4.79
CA ALA A 140 3.23 7.53 -5.35
C ALA A 140 4.02 6.62 -6.29
N LEU A 141 3.58 5.37 -6.43
CA LEU A 141 4.18 4.44 -7.38
C LEU A 141 4.08 4.97 -8.83
N LYS A 142 2.90 5.50 -9.21
CA LYS A 142 2.67 6.17 -10.49
C LYS A 142 2.43 7.65 -10.22
N ARG A 143 3.45 8.48 -10.50
CA ARG A 143 3.34 9.94 -10.43
C ARG A 143 2.60 10.46 -11.67
N ILE A 144 1.65 11.35 -11.47
CA ILE A 144 0.83 11.97 -12.52
C ILE A 144 1.04 13.48 -12.44
N PRO A 145 1.90 14.07 -13.28
CA PRO A 145 2.15 15.51 -13.25
C PRO A 145 0.95 16.30 -13.78
N PRO A 146 0.82 17.60 -13.44
CA PRO A 146 -0.33 18.43 -13.81
C PRO A 146 -0.59 18.51 -15.33
N PHE A 147 0.45 18.41 -16.15
CA PHE A 147 0.34 18.49 -17.61
C PHE A 147 -0.19 17.20 -18.26
N GLU A 148 -0.08 16.06 -17.57
CA GLU A 148 -0.56 14.77 -18.09
C GLU A 148 -2.04 14.56 -17.78
N ASN A 149 -2.51 15.07 -16.63
CA ASN A 149 -3.91 14.97 -16.23
C ASN A 149 -4.36 16.22 -15.46
N THR A 150 -5.22 17.01 -16.10
CA THR A 150 -5.74 18.26 -15.52
C THR A 150 -6.77 18.04 -14.42
N LYS A 151 -7.34 16.83 -14.31
CA LYS A 151 -8.34 16.51 -13.28
C LYS A 151 -7.72 16.05 -11.97
N ARG A 152 -6.50 15.48 -12.03
CA ARG A 152 -5.85 14.88 -10.87
C ARG A 152 -4.35 14.90 -11.00
N THR A 153 -3.69 15.60 -10.07
CA THR A 153 -2.23 15.60 -9.91
C THR A 153 -1.85 14.63 -8.79
N ILE A 154 -0.83 13.79 -9.04
CA ILE A 154 -0.24 12.87 -8.06
C ILE A 154 1.27 13.07 -8.12
N GLN A 155 1.80 13.92 -7.25
CA GLN A 155 3.22 14.18 -7.13
C GLN A 155 3.56 14.54 -5.68
N PRO A 156 4.82 14.35 -5.23
CA PRO A 156 5.26 14.81 -3.92
C PRO A 156 5.00 16.32 -3.73
N GLY A 157 4.47 16.72 -2.57
CA GLY A 157 4.29 18.13 -2.19
C GLY A 157 2.94 18.49 -1.58
#